data_AF-A0A2X2T6X8-F1
#
_entry.id   AF-A0A2X2T6X8-F1
#
_cell.length_a   1.000
_cell.length_b   1.000
_cell.length_c   1.000
_cell.angle_alpha   90.00
_cell.angle_beta   90.00
_cell.angle_gamma   90.00
#
_symmetry.space_group_name_H-M   'P 1'
#
loop_
_entity.id
_entity.type
_entity.pdbx_description
1 polymer ?
#
loop_
_entity_poly.entity_id
_entity_poly.type
_entity_poly.pdbx_seq_one_letter_code
_entity_poly.pdbx_strand_id
1 'polypeptide(L)'
;MPGLGLVRVLTRAENVAPLLTACPELMVHELTPQSLDDALEWADVVAIGPGLGQQEWGKKALQKVENSRKPMLWDADALNLLAINPDKRQNRVITPHPGEAGKAA
;
A
#
# COMPACT_ATOMS: atom_id res chain seq x y z
N MET A 1 15.59 -18.44 -8.94
CA MET A 1 14.44 -17.54 -8.70
C MET A 1 15.02 -16.14 -8.54
N PRO A 2 14.75 -15.16 -9.42
CA PRO A 2 15.23 -13.81 -9.17
C PRO A 2 14.45 -13.26 -7.98
N GLY A 3 15.17 -12.81 -6.94
CA GLY A 3 14.57 -12.03 -5.86
C GLY A 3 13.88 -10.79 -6.46
N LEU A 4 12.80 -10.34 -5.82
CA LEU A 4 12.04 -9.15 -6.19
C LEU A 4 13.01 -8.03 -6.59
N GLY A 5 12.98 -7.66 -7.87
CA GLY A 5 14.01 -6.86 -8.52
C GLY A 5 13.90 -5.37 -8.20
N LEU A 6 13.92 -5.01 -6.91
CA LEU A 6 13.80 -3.70 -6.27
C LEU A 6 12.47 -3.53 -5.51
N VAL A 7 12.54 -2.98 -4.30
CA VAL A 7 11.39 -2.67 -3.44
C VAL A 7 11.40 -1.18 -3.09
N ARG A 8 10.28 -0.50 -3.37
CA ARG A 8 10.05 0.90 -3.01
C ARG A 8 8.98 0.98 -1.93
N VAL A 9 9.24 1.73 -0.86
CA VAL A 9 8.30 1.98 0.22
C VAL A 9 7.95 3.48 0.24
N LEU A 10 6.65 3.77 0.18
CA LEU A 10 6.12 5.11 0.43
C LEU A 10 5.50 5.15 1.82
N THR A 11 5.95 6.06 2.68
CA THR A 11 5.49 6.18 4.08
C THR A 11 5.42 7.64 4.52
N ARG A 12 5.11 7.91 5.79
CA ARG A 12 5.22 9.26 6.37
C ARG A 12 6.69 9.71 6.43
N ALA A 13 6.95 11.00 6.27
CA ALA A 13 8.30 11.58 6.33
C ALA A 13 9.07 11.14 7.60
N GLU A 14 8.40 11.13 8.75
CA GLU A 14 8.96 10.71 10.04
C GLU A 14 9.47 9.26 10.08
N ASN A 15 8.94 8.39 9.21
CA ASN A 15 9.30 6.97 9.14
C ASN A 15 10.41 6.67 8.13
N VAL A 16 10.81 7.64 7.30
CA VAL A 16 11.81 7.41 6.24
C VAL A 16 13.18 7.04 6.84
N ALA A 17 13.71 7.85 7.75
CA ALA A 17 15.02 7.60 8.35
C ALA A 17 15.07 6.31 9.19
N PRO A 18 14.07 6.01 10.06
CA PRO A 18 14.02 4.73 10.77
C PRO A 18 14.00 3.51 9.84
N LEU A 19 13.25 3.55 8.74
CA LEU A 19 13.18 2.43 7.79
C LEU A 19 14.47 2.22 7.03
N LEU A 20 15.12 3.30 6.55
CA LEU A 20 16.42 3.21 5.90
C LEU A 20 17.52 2.68 6.83
N THR A 21 17.40 2.97 8.13
CA THR A 21 18.32 2.44 9.15
C THR A 21 18.11 0.94 9.38
N ALA A 22 16.85 0.49 9.39
CA ALA A 22 16.51 -0.91 9.64
C ALA A 22 16.71 -1.81 8.41
N CYS A 23 16.47 -1.29 7.20
CA CYS A 23 16.57 -2.02 5.94
C CYS A 23 17.15 -1.11 4.84
N PRO A 24 18.48 -0.98 4.74
CA PRO A 24 19.16 -0.10 3.79
C PRO A 24 18.90 -0.43 2.31
N GLU A 25 18.47 -1.65 2.01
CA GLU A 25 18.17 -2.12 0.64
C GLU A 25 16.86 -1.55 0.09
N LEU A 26 16.02 -0.94 0.93
CA LEU A 26 14.75 -0.35 0.53
C LEU A 26 14.94 1.04 -0.08
N MET A 27 14.22 1.32 -1.18
CA MET A 27 14.04 2.69 -1.65
C MET A 27 12.88 3.32 -0.89
N VAL A 28 13.17 4.10 0.14
CA VAL A 28 12.14 4.70 1.00
C VAL A 28 11.94 6.16 0.63
N HIS A 29 10.70 6.55 0.33
CA HIS A 29 10.32 7.93 0.09
C HIS A 29 9.10 8.32 0.92
N GLU A 30 8.93 9.62 1.13
CA GLU A 30 7.68 10.15 1.65
C GLU A 30 6.53 9.89 0.65
N LEU A 31 5.36 9.51 1.15
CA LEU A 31 4.14 9.39 0.38
C LEU A 31 3.53 10.78 0.18
N THR A 32 3.73 11.31 -1.02
CA THR A 32 3.11 12.53 -1.53
C THR A 32 2.27 12.17 -2.75
N PRO A 33 1.36 13.06 -3.23
CA PRO A 33 0.60 12.79 -4.44
C PRO A 33 1.48 12.48 -5.65
N GLN A 34 2.64 13.16 -5.76
CA GLN A 34 3.56 13.00 -6.88
C GLN A 34 4.43 11.75 -6.75
N SER A 35 4.97 11.46 -5.56
CA SER A 35 5.76 10.23 -5.35
C SER A 35 4.90 8.98 -5.55
N LEU A 36 3.61 9.07 -5.24
CA LEU A 36 2.64 8.02 -5.50
C LEU A 36 2.38 7.80 -7.01
N ASP A 37 2.29 8.87 -7.81
CA ASP A 37 2.20 8.73 -9.28
C ASP A 37 3.43 8.02 -9.83
N ASP A 38 4.61 8.52 -9.49
CA ASP A 38 5.88 7.98 -9.98
C ASP A 38 6.08 6.52 -9.56
N ALA A 39 5.67 6.16 -8.35
CA ALA A 39 5.73 4.78 -7.87
C ALA A 39 4.69 3.88 -8.55
N LEU A 40 3.47 4.40 -8.78
CA LEU A 40 2.43 3.67 -9.49
C LEU A 40 2.79 3.45 -10.95
N GLU A 41 3.55 4.32 -11.61
CA GLU A 41 4.07 4.09 -12.96
C GLU A 41 5.20 3.05 -12.95
N TRP A 42 6.12 3.14 -11.99
CA TRP A 42 7.28 2.27 -11.88
C TRP A 42 6.98 0.82 -11.48
N ALA A 43 6.04 0.60 -10.55
CA ALA A 43 5.87 -0.72 -9.91
C ALA A 43 5.19 -1.76 -10.83
N ASP A 44 5.60 -3.03 -10.83
CA ASP A 44 4.82 -4.09 -11.49
C ASP A 44 3.63 -4.56 -10.63
N VAL A 45 3.80 -4.51 -9.31
CA VAL A 45 2.83 -4.95 -8.30
C VAL A 45 2.83 -3.95 -7.15
N VAL A 46 1.66 -3.69 -6.56
CA VAL A 46 1.51 -2.75 -5.44
C VAL A 46 1.08 -3.49 -4.18
N ALA A 47 1.65 -3.15 -3.03
CA ALA A 47 1.14 -3.56 -1.72
C ALA A 47 0.70 -2.33 -0.93
N ILE A 48 -0.49 -2.37 -0.32
CA ILE A 48 -1.06 -1.26 0.45
C ILE A 48 -1.72 -1.76 1.73
N GLY A 49 -1.48 -1.08 2.85
CA GLY A 49 -2.10 -1.43 4.12
C GLY A 49 -1.37 -0.94 5.36
N PRO A 50 -0.26 -1.55 5.77
CA PRO A 50 0.31 -1.32 7.10
C PRO A 50 0.75 0.14 7.32
N GLY A 51 0.17 0.81 8.32
CA GLY A 51 0.54 2.17 8.70
C GLY A 51 -0.06 3.26 7.80
N LEU A 52 -1.00 2.91 6.92
CA LEU A 52 -1.73 3.87 6.10
C LEU A 52 -2.63 4.77 6.97
N GLY A 53 -3.19 4.18 8.04
CA GLY A 53 -4.18 4.81 8.89
C GLY A 53 -5.49 5.12 8.17
N GLN A 54 -6.53 5.43 8.93
CA GLN A 54 -7.88 5.67 8.40
C GLN A 54 -8.20 7.17 8.19
N GLN A 55 -7.19 8.01 8.36
CA GLN A 55 -7.30 9.47 8.22
C GLN A 55 -7.20 9.90 6.74
N GLU A 56 -7.42 11.18 6.47
CA GLU A 56 -7.53 11.72 5.11
C GLU A 56 -6.32 11.39 4.21
N TRP A 57 -5.10 11.41 4.79
CA TRP A 57 -3.87 11.04 4.08
C TRP A 57 -3.93 9.60 3.53
N GLY A 58 -4.34 8.64 4.36
CA GLY A 58 -4.47 7.24 3.97
C GLY A 58 -5.58 7.02 2.95
N LYS A 59 -6.73 7.69 3.14
CA LYS A 59 -7.87 7.63 2.21
C LYS A 59 -7.51 8.17 0.82
N LYS A 60 -6.78 9.29 0.73
CA LYS A 60 -6.33 9.88 -0.54
C LYS A 60 -5.39 8.96 -1.30
N ALA A 61 -4.44 8.35 -0.60
CA ALA A 61 -3.55 7.37 -1.20
C ALA A 61 -4.32 6.14 -1.70
N LEU A 62 -5.26 5.63 -0.88
CA LEU A 62 -6.09 4.49 -1.26
C LEU A 62 -6.91 4.78 -2.52
N GLN A 63 -7.63 5.91 -2.58
CA GLN A 63 -8.43 6.31 -3.75
C GLN A 63 -7.61 6.35 -5.04
N LYS A 64 -6.34 6.76 -4.95
CA LYS A 64 -5.46 6.84 -6.10
C LYS A 64 -4.97 5.46 -6.54
N VAL A 65 -4.57 4.63 -5.58
CA VAL A 65 -4.15 3.23 -5.81
C VAL A 65 -5.31 2.39 -6.32
N GLU A 66 -6.53 2.62 -5.82
CA GLU A 66 -7.77 1.97 -6.28
C GLU A 66 -8.01 2.12 -7.77
N ASN A 67 -7.67 3.28 -8.34
CA ASN A 67 -7.83 3.57 -9.75
C ASN A 67 -6.77 2.95 -10.65
N SER A 68 -5.70 2.38 -10.07
CA SER A 68 -4.70 1.62 -10.81
C SER A 68 -5.26 0.28 -11.30
N ARG A 69 -4.77 -0.18 -12.47
CA ARG A 69 -5.07 -1.50 -13.03
C ARG A 69 -4.04 -2.57 -12.64
N LYS A 70 -2.97 -2.16 -11.95
CA LYS A 70 -1.86 -3.04 -11.58
C LYS A 70 -2.33 -4.11 -10.59
N PRO A 71 -1.70 -5.30 -10.56
CA PRO A 71 -1.95 -6.28 -9.52
C PRO A 71 -1.65 -5.67 -8.14
N MET A 72 -2.54 -5.89 -7.17
CA MET A 72 -2.38 -5.31 -5.83
C MET A 72 -2.57 -6.33 -4.70
N LEU A 73 -1.77 -6.19 -3.65
CA LEU A 73 -1.97 -6.85 -2.36
C LEU A 73 -2.54 -5.84 -1.37
N TRP A 74 -3.68 -6.18 -0.78
CA TRP A 74 -4.40 -5.35 0.17
C TRP A 74 -4.34 -5.99 1.55
N ASP A 75 -3.83 -5.25 2.53
CA ASP A 75 -3.61 -5.72 3.90
C ASP A 75 -4.04 -4.68 4.94
N ALA A 76 -4.23 -5.10 6.19
CA ALA A 76 -4.43 -4.26 7.37
C ALA A 76 -5.39 -3.05 7.18
N ASP A 77 -4.87 -1.82 7.22
CA ASP A 77 -5.69 -0.59 7.08
C ASP A 77 -6.43 -0.51 5.74
N ALA A 78 -5.88 -1.08 4.67
CA ALA A 78 -6.54 -1.10 3.36
C ALA A 78 -7.80 -1.99 3.40
N LEU A 79 -7.77 -3.09 4.16
CA LEU A 79 -8.95 -3.94 4.39
C LEU A 79 -10.00 -3.24 5.26
N ASN A 80 -9.55 -2.52 6.30
CA ASN A 80 -10.46 -1.73 7.14
C ASN A 80 -11.16 -0.62 6.33
N LEU A 81 -10.47 0.00 5.37
CA LEU A 81 -11.05 1.02 4.49
C LEU A 81 -11.97 0.42 3.41
N LEU A 82 -11.66 -0.77 2.86
CA LEU A 82 -12.56 -1.49 1.95
C LEU A 82 -13.87 -1.90 2.61
N ALA A 83 -13.83 -2.29 3.88
CA ALA A 83 -15.04 -2.65 4.63
C ALA A 83 -16.05 -1.49 4.72
N ILE A 84 -15.55 -0.24 4.66
CA ILE A 84 -16.36 0.98 4.71
C ILE A 84 -16.89 1.33 3.30
N ASN A 85 -16.14 1.01 2.24
CA ASN A 85 -16.54 1.26 0.86
C ASN A 85 -16.20 0.05 -0.03
N PRO A 86 -17.06 -0.98 -0.07
CA PRO A 86 -16.75 -2.24 -0.75
C PRO A 86 -16.65 -2.05 -2.27
N ASP A 87 -15.45 -2.26 -2.82
CA ASP A 87 -15.17 -2.27 -4.26
C ASP A 87 -14.81 -3.69 -4.74
N LYS A 88 -15.49 -4.19 -5.78
CA LYS A 88 -15.48 -5.60 -6.23
C LYS A 88 -14.44 -5.88 -7.34
N ARG A 89 -13.27 -5.24 -7.30
CA ARG A 89 -12.24 -5.45 -8.35
C ARG A 89 -11.49 -6.76 -8.18
N GLN A 90 -11.28 -7.46 -9.29
CA GLN A 90 -10.68 -8.80 -9.33
C GLN A 90 -9.13 -8.83 -9.28
N ASN A 91 -8.45 -7.68 -9.45
CA ASN A 91 -6.98 -7.61 -9.45
C ASN A 91 -6.38 -7.40 -8.05
N ARG A 92 -6.93 -8.08 -7.03
CA ARG A 92 -6.53 -7.90 -5.63
C ARG A 92 -6.33 -9.25 -4.96
N VAL A 93 -5.16 -9.43 -4.35
CA VAL A 93 -4.92 -10.47 -3.34
C VAL A 93 -5.17 -9.82 -1.98
N ILE A 94 -5.89 -10.52 -1.10
CA ILE A 94 -6.25 -10.04 0.23
C ILE A 94 -5.63 -10.99 1.24
N THR A 95 -4.91 -10.47 2.23
CA THR A 95 -4.28 -11.25 3.30
C THR A 95 -4.82 -10.85 4.67
N PRO A 96 -6.07 -11.21 5.01
CA PRO A 96 -6.66 -10.78 6.27
C PRO A 96 -6.04 -11.53 7.44
N HIS A 97 -5.73 -10.81 8.52
CA HIS A 97 -5.51 -11.43 9.82
C HIS A 97 -6.84 -12.00 10.38
N PRO A 98 -6.82 -12.91 11.37
CA PRO A 98 -8.06 -13.51 11.91
C PRO A 98 -9.13 -12.51 12.36
N GLY A 99 -8.75 -11.32 12.83
CA GLY A 99 -9.68 -10.24 13.20
C GLY A 99 -10.18 -9.36 12.05
N GLU A 100 -9.63 -9.53 10.84
CA GLU A 100 -9.92 -8.72 9.64
C GLU A 100 -10.69 -9.51 8.58
N ALA A 101 -10.72 -10.84 8.70
CA ALA A 101 -11.38 -11.73 7.74
C ALA A 101 -12.89 -11.46 7.57
N GLY A 102 -13.59 -11.01 8.62
CA GLY A 102 -15.01 -10.64 8.54
C GLY A 102 -15.29 -9.29 7.87
N LYS A 103 -14.26 -8.48 7.65
CA LYS A 103 -14.36 -7.13 7.08
C LYS A 103 -14.03 -7.08 5.58
N ALA A 104 -13.33 -8.11 5.08
CA ALA A 104 -12.86 -8.22 3.71
C ALA A 104 -13.75 -9.13 2.82
N ALA A 105 -14.90 -9.59 3.35
CA ALA A 105 -15.86 -10.47 2.69
C ALA A 105 -16.98 -9.69 1.96
#